data_AF-A0A6A5U1F5-F1
#
_entry.id   AF-A0A6A5U1F5-F1
#
_cell.length_a   1.000
_cell.length_b   1.000
_cell.length_c   1.000
_cell.angle_alpha   90.00
_cell.angle_beta   90.00
_cell.angle_gamma   90.00
#
_symmetry.space_group_name_H-M   'P 1'
#
loop_
_entity.id
_entity.type
_entity.pdbx_description
1 polymer ?
#
loop_
_entity_poly.entity_id
_entity_poly.type
_entity_poly.pdbx_seq_one_letter_code
_entity_poly.pdbx_strand_id
1 'polypeptide(L)'
;MLRKAKSSNRIGEVEPLGQRLDALQFSRSKASSSETTSRVPVPSALDDLDFSPNPLELPSQSECIAHLKLLHAFAKLRHEVGNQSGLFGIRLPGEEGMKNDMDMPEDLPPEYSLSDTGTGHNQNVRSTPCNEALAMNDLADRVREKSWTVFVTKAVDRFEKWWSKLASKSTEFPYAIRTVDFVPSGSKVENVTGLRIWPERFVEVGEGLTESMSEGLPPLDILMVWHAYMLNPRTYLEDCMRMNKHMPWRTLFPWKLIHDSIDSDTLEYDRPEEAKNAFAMGTSINWNWRDDLRLKMLTCPRCGVYIEVPYTRPPHRSSTEAMEAFLDDTGYAGRAFVEQCPCCQLHITHESLRVGKFISDVDDLWLKKTPLEPSSTTTVS
;
A
#
# COMPACT_ATOMS: atom_id res chain seq x y z
N MET A 1 -2.67 -38.12 -74.66
CA MET A 1 -3.89 -37.30 -74.67
C MET A 1 -3.54 -35.91 -74.17
N LEU A 2 -3.91 -34.90 -74.96
CA LEU A 2 -3.68 -33.48 -74.70
C LEU A 2 -4.45 -33.00 -73.46
N ARG A 3 -3.87 -32.09 -72.66
CA ARG A 3 -4.17 -30.65 -72.73
C ARG A 3 -3.26 -29.80 -71.82
N LYS A 4 -2.80 -28.71 -72.43
CA LYS A 4 -2.05 -27.56 -71.93
C LYS A 4 -2.86 -26.77 -70.88
N ALA A 5 -2.21 -26.05 -69.97
CA ALA A 5 -2.00 -24.59 -70.11
C ALA A 5 -1.25 -23.97 -68.92
N LYS A 6 -0.42 -22.97 -69.27
CA LYS A 6 0.41 -22.08 -68.46
C LYS A 6 -0.41 -20.98 -67.77
N SER A 7 0.20 -20.30 -66.79
CA SER A 7 0.30 -18.81 -66.63
C SER A 7 0.31 -18.45 -65.13
N SER A 8 1.43 -18.04 -64.52
CA SER A 8 2.05 -16.69 -64.50
C SER A 8 1.60 -15.83 -63.30
N ASN A 9 2.52 -15.70 -62.31
CA ASN A 9 2.98 -14.45 -61.67
C ASN A 9 1.97 -13.34 -61.31
N ARG A 10 1.88 -12.95 -60.03
CA ARG A 10 2.58 -11.76 -59.47
C ARG A 10 2.22 -11.47 -58.01
N ILE A 11 3.25 -10.97 -57.32
CA ILE A 11 3.28 -10.29 -56.03
C ILE A 11 2.67 -8.88 -56.19
N GLY A 12 1.93 -8.41 -55.18
CA GLY A 12 1.51 -7.01 -54.95
C GLY A 12 0.89 -6.92 -53.55
N GLU A 13 1.62 -6.36 -52.59
CA GLU A 13 1.54 -4.97 -52.12
C GLU A 13 0.43 -4.75 -51.06
N VAL A 14 0.88 -4.27 -49.91
CA VAL A 14 0.11 -3.93 -48.70
C VAL A 14 -0.15 -2.43 -48.74
N GLU A 15 -1.40 -2.00 -48.54
CA GLU A 15 -1.76 -0.60 -48.27
C GLU A 15 -2.66 -0.45 -47.03
N PRO A 16 -2.62 0.72 -46.34
CA PRO A 16 -2.95 0.85 -44.93
C PRO A 16 -4.41 1.24 -44.65
N LEU A 17 -4.93 0.81 -43.50
CA LEU A 17 -6.25 1.21 -42.99
C LEU A 17 -6.21 2.65 -42.46
N GLY A 18 -6.62 3.59 -43.31
CA GLY A 18 -7.04 4.94 -42.93
C GLY A 18 -8.47 5.21 -43.38
N GLN A 19 -9.26 5.77 -42.46
CA GLN A 19 -10.51 6.50 -42.68
C GLN A 19 -11.76 5.70 -43.10
N ARG A 20 -12.65 5.50 -42.12
CA ARG A 20 -14.10 5.54 -42.37
C ARG A 20 -14.85 5.99 -41.12
N LEU A 21 -15.04 7.30 -41.01
CA LEU A 21 -16.03 7.96 -40.18
C LEU A 21 -17.20 8.31 -41.10
N ASP A 22 -18.38 7.72 -40.89
CA ASP A 22 -19.62 8.22 -41.48
C ASP A 22 -20.77 8.18 -40.47
N ALA A 23 -21.20 9.40 -40.12
CA ALA A 23 -22.56 9.89 -39.86
C ALA A 23 -23.56 9.02 -39.07
N LEU A 24 -23.72 9.34 -37.77
CA LEU A 24 -24.99 9.17 -37.05
C LEU A 24 -25.72 10.51 -36.95
N GLN A 25 -26.87 10.60 -37.61
CA GLN A 25 -27.75 11.76 -37.65
C GLN A 25 -28.47 11.94 -36.30
N PHE A 26 -28.31 13.11 -35.68
CA PHE A 26 -29.01 13.52 -34.47
C PHE A 26 -30.45 13.95 -34.82
N SER A 27 -31.44 13.15 -34.40
CA SER A 27 -32.86 13.50 -34.52
C SER A 27 -33.27 14.41 -33.36
N ARG A 28 -33.64 15.65 -33.66
CA ARG A 28 -33.99 16.68 -32.67
C ARG A 28 -35.49 16.67 -32.40
N SER A 29 -35.93 16.04 -31.32
CA SER A 29 -37.32 16.08 -30.85
C SER A 29 -37.51 17.26 -29.89
N LYS A 30 -38.44 18.17 -30.22
CA LYS A 30 -38.88 19.26 -29.33
C LYS A 30 -39.75 18.70 -28.22
N ALA A 31 -39.40 18.97 -26.96
CA ALA A 31 -40.29 18.74 -25.80
C ALA A 31 -40.91 20.08 -25.37
N SER A 32 -42.24 20.06 -25.24
CA SER A 32 -43.07 21.13 -24.69
C SER A 32 -43.12 20.99 -23.17
N SER A 33 -43.08 22.13 -22.48
CA SER A 33 -43.06 22.30 -21.03
C SER A 33 -44.40 22.00 -20.36
N SER A 34 -44.38 21.19 -19.31
CA SER A 34 -45.18 21.42 -18.10
C SER A 34 -44.58 20.64 -16.92
N GLU A 35 -44.29 21.34 -15.84
CA GLU A 35 -43.71 20.85 -14.59
C GLU A 35 -44.74 20.08 -13.75
N THR A 36 -44.32 18.99 -13.11
CA THR A 36 -44.76 18.66 -11.75
C THR A 36 -43.66 17.87 -11.04
N THR A 37 -43.18 18.43 -9.95
CA THR A 37 -42.03 17.97 -9.16
C THR A 37 -42.38 16.76 -8.28
N SER A 38 -41.65 15.65 -8.45
CA SER A 38 -41.47 14.63 -7.42
C SER A 38 -40.01 14.17 -7.48
N ARG A 39 -39.20 14.54 -6.47
CA ARG A 39 -37.80 14.12 -6.36
C ARG A 39 -37.77 12.67 -5.85
N VAL A 40 -37.73 11.74 -6.79
CA VAL A 40 -37.15 10.41 -6.56
C VAL A 40 -35.62 10.58 -6.65
N PRO A 41 -34.80 10.04 -5.72
CA PRO A 41 -33.36 9.98 -5.95
C PRO A 41 -33.15 9.11 -7.19
N VAL A 42 -32.72 9.74 -8.28
CA VAL A 42 -32.29 9.01 -9.47
C VAL A 42 -31.00 8.28 -9.05
N PRO A 43 -30.90 6.95 -9.14
CA PRO A 43 -29.63 6.26 -8.94
C PRO A 43 -28.63 6.90 -9.89
N SER A 44 -27.50 7.34 -9.37
CA SER A 44 -26.46 7.85 -10.24
C SER A 44 -26.10 6.71 -11.20
N ALA A 45 -25.90 6.99 -12.49
CA ALA A 45 -25.52 5.97 -13.48
C ALA A 45 -24.20 5.22 -13.16
N LEU A 46 -23.60 5.53 -12.01
CA LEU A 46 -22.36 4.99 -11.46
C LEU A 46 -22.60 4.00 -10.31
N ASP A 47 -23.84 3.78 -9.86
CA ASP A 47 -24.15 2.90 -8.72
C ASP A 47 -24.40 1.44 -9.15
N ASP A 48 -24.99 1.21 -10.32
CA ASP A 48 -25.27 -0.13 -10.87
C ASP A 48 -24.35 -0.44 -12.06
N LEU A 49 -23.10 -0.78 -11.75
CA LEU A 49 -22.10 -1.17 -12.74
C LEU A 49 -22.02 -2.70 -12.94
N ASP A 50 -21.87 -3.13 -14.19
CA ASP A 50 -21.70 -4.54 -14.54
C ASP A 50 -20.23 -4.97 -14.42
N PHE A 51 -19.93 -5.87 -13.50
CA PHE A 51 -18.60 -6.46 -13.29
C PHE A 51 -18.50 -7.89 -13.85
N SER A 52 -19.35 -8.25 -14.81
CA SER A 52 -19.25 -9.55 -15.49
C SER A 52 -17.90 -9.70 -16.20
N PRO A 53 -17.28 -10.90 -16.18
CA PRO A 53 -15.98 -11.10 -16.82
C PRO A 53 -16.02 -10.83 -18.31
N ASN A 54 -15.11 -9.99 -18.79
CA ASN A 54 -14.97 -9.71 -20.21
C ASN A 54 -14.41 -10.95 -20.95
N PRO A 55 -15.06 -11.45 -22.02
CA PRO A 55 -14.56 -12.58 -22.82
C PRO A 55 -13.15 -12.38 -23.42
N LEU A 56 -12.70 -11.13 -23.55
CA LEU A 56 -11.40 -10.79 -24.08
C LEU A 56 -10.31 -10.61 -23.01
N GLU A 57 -10.63 -10.85 -21.73
CA GLU A 57 -9.73 -10.63 -20.58
C GLU A 57 -9.22 -9.17 -20.46
N LEU A 58 -9.88 -8.23 -21.13
CA LEU A 58 -9.59 -6.80 -21.06
C LEU A 58 -10.40 -6.15 -19.94
N PRO A 59 -9.83 -5.15 -19.23
CA PRO A 59 -10.56 -4.42 -18.19
C PRO A 59 -11.89 -3.85 -18.72
N SER A 60 -12.97 -4.09 -17.97
CA SER A 60 -14.29 -3.54 -18.30
C SER A 60 -14.39 -2.05 -17.96
N GLN A 61 -15.39 -1.36 -18.50
CA GLN A 61 -15.67 0.03 -18.14
C GLN A 61 -15.92 0.18 -16.64
N SER A 62 -16.63 -0.78 -16.04
CA SER A 62 -16.96 -0.81 -14.63
C SER A 62 -15.72 -0.96 -13.75
N GLU A 63 -14.79 -1.85 -14.14
CA GLU A 63 -13.51 -2.01 -13.45
C GLU A 63 -12.66 -0.73 -13.57
N CYS A 64 -12.67 -0.07 -14.73
CA CYS A 64 -11.98 1.22 -14.90
C CYS A 64 -12.55 2.29 -13.97
N ILE A 65 -13.88 2.39 -13.85
CA ILE A 65 -14.54 3.35 -12.94
C ILE A 65 -14.20 3.02 -11.49
N ALA A 66 -14.28 1.75 -11.08
CA ALA A 66 -13.94 1.32 -9.73
C ALA A 66 -12.47 1.62 -9.39
N HIS A 67 -11.56 1.39 -10.33
CA HIS A 67 -10.15 1.70 -10.16
C HIS A 67 -9.92 3.21 -9.99
N LEU A 68 -10.57 4.06 -10.81
CA LEU A 68 -10.46 5.52 -10.66
C LEU A 68 -11.02 6.02 -9.31
N LYS A 69 -12.17 5.47 -8.85
CA LYS A 69 -12.70 5.75 -7.51
C LYS A 69 -11.69 5.37 -6.42
N LEU A 70 -11.07 4.20 -6.52
CA LEU A 70 -10.07 3.73 -5.56
C LEU A 70 -8.81 4.62 -5.56
N LEU A 71 -8.30 5.01 -6.72
CA LEU A 71 -7.15 5.92 -6.82
C LEU A 71 -7.46 7.29 -6.22
N HIS A 72 -8.68 7.79 -6.37
CA HIS A 72 -9.12 9.01 -5.71
C HIS A 72 -9.12 8.85 -4.18
N ALA A 73 -9.63 7.73 -3.66
CA ALA A 73 -9.60 7.44 -2.23
C ALA A 73 -8.15 7.41 -1.68
N PHE A 74 -7.21 6.82 -2.41
CA PHE A 74 -5.77 6.86 -2.04
C PHE A 74 -5.19 8.27 -2.08
N ALA A 75 -5.56 9.09 -3.06
CA ALA A 75 -5.12 10.48 -3.15
C ALA A 75 -5.64 11.32 -1.97
N LYS A 76 -6.91 11.12 -1.60
CA LYS A 76 -7.52 11.76 -0.42
C LYS A 76 -6.84 11.30 0.87
N LEU A 77 -6.60 10.00 1.03
CA LEU A 77 -5.85 9.45 2.17
C LEU A 77 -4.45 10.06 2.30
N ARG A 78 -3.70 10.20 1.20
CA ARG A 78 -2.39 10.86 1.19
C ARG A 78 -2.48 12.32 1.61
N HIS A 79 -3.50 13.03 1.13
CA HIS A 79 -3.74 14.42 1.49
C HIS A 79 -4.06 14.57 2.99
N GLU A 80 -4.95 13.72 3.54
CA GLU A 80 -5.30 13.71 4.95
C GLU A 80 -4.08 13.43 5.85
N VAL A 81 -3.31 12.39 5.54
CA VAL A 81 -2.10 12.03 6.29
C VAL A 81 -1.06 13.14 6.24
N GLY A 82 -0.88 13.77 5.08
CA GLY A 82 0.08 14.87 4.91
C GLY A 82 -0.31 16.13 5.68
N ASN A 83 -1.60 16.46 5.75
CA ASN A 83 -2.09 17.72 6.32
C ASN A 83 -2.55 17.62 7.78
N GLN A 84 -2.51 16.43 8.37
CA GLN A 84 -2.90 16.23 9.77
C GLN A 84 -1.76 16.61 10.73
N SER A 85 -1.93 17.72 11.45
CA SER A 85 -1.00 18.15 12.49
C SER A 85 -0.95 17.17 13.68
N GLY A 86 0.24 16.96 14.23
CA GLY A 86 0.50 16.11 15.40
C GLY A 86 0.53 14.61 15.10
N LEU A 87 0.23 14.20 13.86
CA LEU A 87 0.27 12.81 13.46
C LEU A 87 1.71 12.27 13.57
N PHE A 88 1.88 11.10 14.17
CA PHE A 88 3.21 10.49 14.44
C PHE A 88 4.17 11.36 15.28
N GLY A 89 3.63 12.33 16.03
CA GLY A 89 4.41 13.30 16.78
C GLY A 89 5.03 14.42 15.93
N ILE A 90 4.55 14.58 14.70
CA ILE A 90 5.04 15.55 13.72
C ILE A 90 4.15 16.80 13.79
N ARG A 91 4.72 17.92 14.24
CA ARG A 91 4.00 19.20 14.39
C ARG A 91 4.86 20.34 13.90
N LEU A 92 4.34 21.15 12.97
CA LEU A 92 5.11 22.26 12.42
C LEU A 92 5.31 23.39 13.45
N PRO A 93 6.40 24.16 13.35
CA PRO A 93 6.61 25.34 14.18
C PRO A 93 5.43 26.33 14.04
N GLY A 94 4.89 26.80 15.18
CA GLY A 94 3.76 27.73 15.21
C GLY A 94 2.38 27.07 15.37
N GLU A 95 2.29 25.74 15.27
CA GLU A 95 1.08 24.98 15.62
C GLU A 95 1.02 24.72 17.14
N GLU A 96 1.10 25.75 17.97
CA GLU A 96 0.86 25.59 19.41
C GLU A 96 -0.63 25.37 19.66
N GLY A 97 -1.00 24.16 20.10
CA GLY A 97 -2.36 23.89 20.55
C GLY A 97 -2.72 24.75 21.75
N MET A 98 -3.99 25.18 21.81
CA MET A 98 -4.65 25.60 23.06
C MET A 98 -4.21 24.65 24.18
N LYS A 99 -3.56 25.21 25.20
CA LYS A 99 -3.29 24.50 26.44
C LYS A 99 -4.65 24.10 27.01
N ASN A 100 -4.87 22.80 27.19
CA ASN A 100 -5.88 22.35 28.13
C ASN A 100 -5.31 22.66 29.51
N ASP A 101 -5.75 23.76 30.10
CA ASP A 101 -5.50 24.09 31.49
C ASP A 101 -6.17 23.00 32.36
N MET A 102 -5.34 22.11 32.91
CA MET A 102 -5.72 21.29 34.05
C MET A 102 -4.64 21.49 35.12
N ASP A 103 -5.08 22.10 36.21
CA ASP A 103 -4.31 22.77 37.26
C ASP A 103 -3.26 21.93 38.02
N MET A 104 -2.33 22.68 38.63
CA MET A 104 -1.79 22.60 40.01
C MET A 104 -0.26 22.36 40.15
N PRO A 105 0.38 22.88 41.23
CA PRO A 105 0.37 24.26 41.71
C PRO A 105 1.78 24.86 41.78
N GLU A 106 1.83 26.20 41.79
CA GLU A 106 3.01 27.01 42.06
C GLU A 106 3.48 26.88 43.51
N ASP A 107 4.80 26.82 43.73
CA ASP A 107 5.43 27.33 44.95
C ASP A 107 6.91 27.70 44.75
N LEU A 108 7.20 29.00 44.95
CA LEU A 108 8.43 29.64 45.45
C LEU A 108 9.60 29.98 44.49
N PRO A 109 10.43 31.01 44.80
CA PRO A 109 10.11 32.44 44.99
C PRO A 109 11.07 33.35 44.16
N PRO A 110 10.89 34.69 44.14
CA PRO A 110 11.57 35.57 43.18
C PRO A 110 12.84 36.20 43.75
N GLU A 111 13.91 36.35 42.96
CA GLU A 111 14.82 37.48 43.16
C GLU A 111 15.75 37.84 41.98
N TYR A 112 15.84 39.16 41.81
CA TYR A 112 16.96 39.98 41.36
C TYR A 112 17.19 40.25 39.87
N SER A 113 16.79 41.46 39.48
CA SER A 113 17.21 42.21 38.31
C SER A 113 18.64 42.74 38.44
N LEU A 114 19.43 42.63 37.37
CA LEU A 114 20.54 43.54 37.10
C LEU A 114 20.65 43.81 35.59
N SER A 115 20.52 45.08 35.25
CA SER A 115 20.87 45.69 33.98
C SER A 115 22.40 45.75 33.81
N ASP A 116 22.92 45.47 32.61
CA ASP A 116 23.92 46.36 32.03
C ASP A 116 23.95 46.30 30.49
N THR A 117 24.26 47.46 29.97
CA THR A 117 24.40 47.93 28.60
C THR A 117 25.63 47.36 27.88
N GLY A 118 25.56 47.25 26.54
CA GLY A 118 26.69 46.78 25.74
C GLY A 118 26.41 46.68 24.24
N THR A 119 26.35 47.84 23.59
CA THR A 119 26.32 48.09 22.14
C THR A 119 27.34 47.29 21.33
N GLY A 120 26.95 46.72 20.17
CA GLY A 120 27.95 46.38 19.13
C GLY A 120 27.54 45.40 18.02
N HIS A 121 27.25 45.97 16.84
CA HIS A 121 27.32 45.37 15.50
C HIS A 121 26.19 44.46 15.00
N ASN A 122 25.18 45.14 14.44
CA ASN A 122 24.32 44.68 13.36
C ASN A 122 25.14 44.18 12.15
N GLN A 123 24.99 42.92 11.79
CA GLN A 123 25.03 42.50 10.38
C GLN A 123 23.63 42.05 10.00
N ASN A 124 22.85 43.03 9.55
CA ASN A 124 21.50 42.83 9.05
C ASN A 124 21.61 42.26 7.63
N VAL A 125 21.75 40.93 7.53
CA VAL A 125 21.44 40.21 6.29
C VAL A 125 19.93 40.32 6.13
N ARG A 126 19.49 41.31 5.36
CA ARG A 126 18.08 41.54 5.06
C ARG A 126 17.59 40.42 4.15
N SER A 127 17.22 39.29 4.76
CA SER A 127 16.47 38.22 4.13
C SER A 127 15.18 38.82 3.55
N THR A 128 15.00 38.73 2.25
CA THR A 128 13.75 39.15 1.60
C THR A 128 12.61 38.28 2.14
N PRO A 129 11.46 38.83 2.56
CA PRO A 129 10.33 38.06 3.12
C PRO A 129 9.85 36.89 2.25
N CYS A 130 10.08 36.99 0.94
CA CYS A 130 9.79 35.94 -0.04
C CYS A 130 10.61 34.65 0.19
N ASN A 131 11.88 34.77 0.61
CA ASN A 131 12.77 33.62 0.78
C ASN A 131 12.41 32.78 2.02
N GLU A 132 11.98 33.42 3.10
CA GLU A 132 11.55 32.74 4.32
C GLU A 132 10.24 31.99 4.12
N ALA A 133 9.27 32.60 3.43
CA ALA A 133 8.00 31.94 3.09
C ALA A 133 8.21 30.72 2.17
N LEU A 134 9.11 30.82 1.19
CA LEU A 134 9.47 29.69 0.32
C LEU A 134 10.16 28.57 1.10
N ALA A 135 11.07 28.90 2.03
CA ALA A 135 11.74 27.90 2.87
C ALA A 135 10.75 27.20 3.82
N MET A 136 9.77 27.92 4.38
CA MET A 136 8.72 27.32 5.21
C MET A 136 7.81 26.38 4.41
N ASN A 137 7.44 26.75 3.18
CA ASN A 137 6.66 25.88 2.30
C ASN A 137 7.45 24.61 1.93
N ASP A 138 8.73 24.75 1.59
CA ASP A 138 9.61 23.61 1.31
C ASP A 138 9.74 22.66 2.52
N LEU A 139 9.92 23.21 3.72
CA LEU A 139 9.94 22.40 4.94
C LEU A 139 8.59 21.70 5.16
N ALA A 140 7.48 22.42 4.99
CA ALA A 140 6.15 21.83 5.11
C ALA A 140 5.99 20.67 4.12
N ASP A 141 6.40 20.82 2.86
CA ASP A 141 6.33 19.78 1.84
C ASP A 141 7.14 18.52 2.25
N ARG A 142 8.37 18.72 2.74
CA ARG A 142 9.21 17.65 3.28
C ARG A 142 8.59 16.95 4.49
N VAL A 143 7.93 17.72 5.36
CA VAL A 143 7.21 17.19 6.53
C VAL A 143 6.00 16.36 6.11
N ARG A 144 5.21 16.80 5.11
CA ARG A 144 4.09 16.00 4.58
C ARG A 144 4.58 14.70 3.98
N GLU A 145 5.70 14.73 3.25
CA GLU A 145 6.32 13.52 2.68
C GLU A 145 6.87 12.59 3.78
N LYS A 146 7.40 13.14 4.87
CA LYS A 146 7.80 12.36 6.07
C LYS A 146 6.59 11.68 6.70
N SER A 147 5.48 12.40 6.93
CA SER A 147 4.23 11.83 7.46
C SER A 147 3.71 10.70 6.57
N TRP A 148 3.74 10.91 5.25
CA TRP A 148 3.37 9.88 4.28
C TRP A 148 4.28 8.65 4.36
N THR A 149 5.59 8.83 4.47
CA THR A 149 6.56 7.73 4.61
C THR A 149 6.27 6.89 5.87
N VAL A 150 6.01 7.54 7.01
CA VAL A 150 5.68 6.85 8.26
C VAL A 150 4.37 6.09 8.13
N PHE A 151 3.35 6.72 7.52
CA PHE A 151 2.07 6.08 7.27
C PHE A 151 2.21 4.84 6.38
N VAL A 152 2.89 4.94 5.24
CA VAL A 152 3.12 3.81 4.33
C VAL A 152 3.87 2.68 5.05
N THR A 153 4.87 3.01 5.89
CA THR A 153 5.59 2.02 6.68
C THR A 153 4.66 1.27 7.65
N LYS A 154 3.73 1.96 8.30
CA LYS A 154 2.70 1.33 9.16
C LYS A 154 1.69 0.52 8.34
N ALA A 155 1.27 1.02 7.19
CA ALA A 155 0.33 0.33 6.29
C ALA A 155 0.94 -0.99 5.78
N VAL A 156 2.25 -1.02 5.48
CA VAL A 156 2.97 -2.25 5.11
C VAL A 156 3.01 -3.24 6.29
N ASP A 157 3.29 -2.80 7.51
CA ASP A 157 3.23 -3.68 8.70
C ASP A 157 1.82 -4.25 8.93
N ARG A 158 0.77 -3.44 8.72
CA ARG A 158 -0.63 -3.88 8.77
C ARG A 158 -0.94 -4.88 7.65
N PHE A 159 -0.47 -4.62 6.43
CA PHE A 159 -0.59 -5.54 5.30
C PHE A 159 0.11 -6.87 5.56
N GLU A 160 1.35 -6.88 6.06
CA GLU A 160 2.09 -8.11 6.37
C GLU A 160 1.34 -8.96 7.41
N LYS A 161 0.81 -8.33 8.46
CA LYS A 161 -0.03 -9.00 9.46
C LYS A 161 -1.30 -9.58 8.82
N TRP A 162 -2.02 -8.79 8.03
CA TRP A 162 -3.23 -9.25 7.34
C TRP A 162 -2.93 -10.41 6.38
N TRP A 163 -1.91 -10.25 5.54
CA TRP A 163 -1.41 -11.24 4.58
C TRP A 163 -1.07 -12.55 5.28
N SER A 164 -0.43 -12.51 6.44
CA SER A 164 -0.12 -13.72 7.22
C SER A 164 -1.36 -14.50 7.68
N LYS A 165 -2.49 -13.81 7.90
CA LYS A 165 -3.76 -14.40 8.36
C LYS A 165 -4.60 -14.98 7.23
N LEU A 166 -4.37 -14.56 5.98
CA LEU A 166 -5.06 -15.13 4.82
C LEU A 166 -4.81 -16.63 4.70
N ALA A 167 -5.84 -17.33 4.20
CA ALA A 167 -5.79 -18.77 3.97
C ALA A 167 -4.53 -19.13 3.17
N SER A 168 -3.73 -20.01 3.78
CA SER A 168 -2.42 -20.40 3.27
C SER A 168 -2.44 -21.82 2.73
N LYS A 169 -3.61 -22.31 2.30
CA LYS A 169 -3.79 -23.62 1.68
C LYS A 169 -5.08 -23.61 0.89
N SER A 170 -5.08 -24.30 -0.24
CA SER A 170 -6.27 -24.60 -1.03
C SER A 170 -6.46 -26.11 -1.13
N THR A 171 -7.57 -26.51 -1.72
CA THR A 171 -7.86 -27.91 -2.06
C THR A 171 -6.80 -28.49 -3.01
N GLU A 172 -6.35 -27.69 -3.99
CA GLU A 172 -5.32 -28.09 -4.96
C GLU A 172 -3.89 -27.98 -4.39
N PHE A 173 -3.64 -27.00 -3.51
CA PHE A 173 -2.34 -26.73 -2.89
C PHE A 173 -2.43 -26.74 -1.36
N PRO A 174 -2.54 -27.94 -0.74
CA PRO A 174 -2.62 -28.08 0.71
C PRO A 174 -1.30 -27.77 1.42
N TYR A 175 -0.18 -27.78 0.70
CA TYR A 175 1.18 -27.55 1.21
C TYR A 175 1.93 -26.56 0.33
N ALA A 176 2.87 -25.85 0.96
CA ALA A 176 3.73 -24.88 0.29
C ALA A 176 4.66 -25.55 -0.72
N ILE A 177 4.84 -24.91 -1.88
CA ILE A 177 5.75 -25.37 -2.92
C ILE A 177 7.21 -25.29 -2.42
N ARG A 178 8.00 -26.32 -2.73
CA ARG A 178 9.40 -26.48 -2.38
C ARG A 178 10.28 -26.58 -3.61
N THR A 179 11.59 -26.34 -3.44
CA THR A 179 12.57 -26.47 -4.54
C THR A 179 12.60 -27.88 -5.13
N VAL A 180 12.25 -28.89 -4.33
CA VAL A 180 12.14 -30.29 -4.76
C VAL A 180 10.89 -30.59 -5.57
N ASP A 181 9.94 -29.64 -5.70
CA ASP A 181 8.75 -29.81 -6.53
C ASP A 181 8.99 -29.34 -7.97
N PHE A 182 10.04 -28.55 -8.23
CA PHE A 182 10.41 -28.03 -9.55
C PHE A 182 11.30 -28.98 -10.37
N VAL A 183 11.28 -30.29 -10.09
CA VAL A 183 12.13 -31.27 -10.80
C VAL A 183 11.70 -31.35 -12.28
N PRO A 184 12.65 -31.40 -13.23
CA PRO A 184 12.34 -31.39 -14.66
C PRO A 184 11.32 -32.45 -15.09
N SER A 185 10.44 -32.02 -16.00
CA SER A 185 9.33 -32.79 -16.57
C SER A 185 9.65 -34.27 -16.76
N GLY A 186 9.00 -35.11 -15.97
CA GLY A 186 9.09 -36.56 -16.05
C GLY A 186 9.40 -37.26 -14.72
N SER A 187 10.08 -36.57 -13.79
CA SER A 187 10.41 -37.13 -12.48
C SER A 187 9.33 -36.76 -11.46
N LYS A 188 8.41 -37.70 -11.23
CA LYS A 188 7.25 -37.57 -10.35
C LYS A 188 7.72 -37.60 -8.89
N VAL A 189 7.64 -36.48 -8.16
CA VAL A 189 7.82 -36.47 -6.71
C VAL A 189 6.45 -36.68 -6.07
N GLU A 190 6.25 -37.85 -5.46
CA GLU A 190 5.19 -38.04 -4.47
C GLU A 190 5.66 -37.33 -3.20
N ASN A 191 4.93 -36.29 -2.76
CA ASN A 191 5.28 -35.64 -1.50
C ASN A 191 5.04 -36.60 -0.32
N VAL A 192 5.47 -36.21 0.89
CA VAL A 192 5.35 -37.03 2.13
C VAL A 192 3.91 -37.48 2.42
N THR A 193 2.91 -36.87 1.78
CA THR A 193 1.48 -37.18 1.94
C THR A 193 0.88 -37.98 0.78
N GLY A 194 1.69 -38.42 -0.18
CA GLY A 194 1.25 -39.17 -1.36
C GLY A 194 0.54 -38.32 -2.43
N LEU A 195 0.48 -36.99 -2.24
CA LEU A 195 -0.13 -36.07 -3.19
C LEU A 195 0.91 -35.55 -4.20
N ARG A 196 0.49 -35.43 -5.46
CA ARG A 196 1.33 -34.89 -6.54
C ARG A 196 1.17 -33.38 -6.60
N ILE A 197 2.24 -32.63 -6.36
CA ILE A 197 2.26 -31.17 -6.52
C ILE A 197 2.79 -30.86 -7.92
N TRP A 198 2.06 -30.01 -8.65
CA TRP A 198 2.42 -29.55 -9.99
C TRP A 198 2.51 -28.02 -9.94
N PRO A 199 3.70 -27.43 -9.69
CA PRO A 199 3.86 -25.99 -9.57
C PRO A 199 3.28 -25.19 -10.75
N GLU A 200 3.34 -25.75 -11.97
CA GLU A 200 2.74 -25.17 -13.17
C GLU A 200 1.22 -24.98 -13.07
N ARG A 201 0.52 -25.85 -12.31
CA ARG A 201 -0.93 -25.74 -12.11
C ARG A 201 -1.31 -24.64 -11.13
N PHE A 202 -0.36 -24.08 -10.39
CA PHE A 202 -0.62 -23.04 -9.38
C PHE A 202 -1.34 -21.83 -9.98
N VAL A 203 -1.01 -21.49 -11.22
CA VAL A 203 -1.65 -20.36 -11.93
C VAL A 203 -2.98 -20.71 -12.56
N GLU A 204 -3.25 -21.98 -12.83
CA GLU A 204 -4.36 -22.42 -13.69
C GLU A 204 -5.58 -22.92 -12.92
N VAL A 205 -5.41 -23.55 -11.75
CA VAL A 205 -6.50 -24.23 -11.04
C VAL A 205 -6.70 -23.77 -9.60
N GLY A 206 -7.86 -24.14 -9.07
CA GLY A 206 -8.25 -24.03 -7.68
C GLY A 206 -8.97 -22.72 -7.33
N GLU A 207 -9.36 -22.63 -6.08
CA GLU A 207 -10.28 -21.65 -5.53
C GLU A 207 -9.59 -20.37 -5.05
N GLY A 208 -10.34 -19.26 -5.07
CA GLY A 208 -9.92 -17.97 -4.52
C GLY A 208 -10.68 -17.62 -3.25
N LEU A 209 -10.49 -16.40 -2.77
CA LEU A 209 -11.10 -15.85 -1.56
C LEU A 209 -12.36 -15.03 -1.83
N THR A 210 -12.84 -14.95 -3.08
CA THR A 210 -13.91 -14.03 -3.51
C THR A 210 -15.13 -14.02 -2.58
N GLU A 211 -15.60 -15.18 -2.15
CA GLU A 211 -16.75 -15.29 -1.24
C GLU A 211 -16.45 -14.73 0.15
N SER A 212 -15.32 -15.13 0.74
CA SER A 212 -14.87 -14.67 2.06
C SER A 212 -14.44 -13.20 2.10
N MET A 213 -14.10 -12.60 0.95
CA MET A 213 -13.73 -11.19 0.86
C MET A 213 -14.89 -10.26 1.22
N SER A 214 -16.14 -10.71 1.08
CA SER A 214 -17.31 -9.96 1.53
C SER A 214 -17.28 -9.61 3.03
N GLU A 215 -16.64 -10.41 3.87
CA GLU A 215 -16.46 -10.16 5.31
C GLU A 215 -15.01 -9.73 5.62
N GLY A 216 -14.06 -10.16 4.79
CA GLY A 216 -12.62 -9.99 5.01
C GLY A 216 -11.94 -8.90 4.19
N LEU A 217 -12.67 -8.06 3.44
CA LEU A 217 -12.09 -6.95 2.69
C LEU A 217 -11.37 -5.99 3.65
N PRO A 218 -10.07 -5.72 3.45
CA PRO A 218 -9.30 -4.98 4.43
C PRO A 218 -9.53 -3.47 4.32
N PRO A 219 -9.15 -2.68 5.34
CA PRO A 219 -9.18 -1.22 5.30
C PRO A 219 -8.37 -0.62 4.15
N LEU A 220 -8.65 0.66 3.84
CA LEU A 220 -8.10 1.36 2.68
C LEU A 220 -6.55 1.38 2.63
N ASP A 221 -5.89 1.47 3.78
CA ASP A 221 -4.42 1.49 3.86
C ASP A 221 -3.79 0.15 3.47
N ILE A 222 -4.42 -0.96 3.86
CA ILE A 222 -4.01 -2.31 3.47
C ILE A 222 -4.36 -2.57 2.00
N LEU A 223 -5.53 -2.11 1.52
CA LEU A 223 -5.91 -2.17 0.11
C LEU A 223 -4.90 -1.45 -0.78
N MET A 224 -4.39 -0.30 -0.35
CA MET A 224 -3.35 0.45 -1.06
C MET A 224 -2.08 -0.38 -1.25
N VAL A 225 -1.60 -1.01 -0.18
CA VAL A 225 -0.39 -1.85 -0.24
C VAL A 225 -0.65 -3.09 -1.10
N TRP A 226 -1.80 -3.75 -0.94
CA TRP A 226 -2.14 -4.93 -1.72
C TRP A 226 -2.24 -4.62 -3.21
N HIS A 227 -2.92 -3.53 -3.57
CA HIS A 227 -3.02 -3.05 -4.95
C HIS A 227 -1.62 -2.80 -5.55
N ALA A 228 -0.78 -2.01 -4.87
CA ALA A 228 0.57 -1.72 -5.34
C ALA A 228 1.44 -2.99 -5.50
N TYR A 229 1.25 -3.98 -4.61
CA TYR A 229 1.97 -5.24 -4.68
C TYR A 229 1.54 -6.09 -5.89
N MET A 230 0.24 -6.14 -6.20
CA MET A 230 -0.30 -6.86 -7.36
C MET A 230 0.14 -6.25 -8.70
N LEU A 231 0.55 -4.98 -8.74
CA LEU A 231 1.14 -4.35 -9.94
C LEU A 231 2.54 -4.90 -10.28
N ASN A 232 3.11 -5.75 -9.43
CA ASN A 232 4.36 -6.48 -9.69
C ASN A 232 4.05 -7.99 -9.83
N PRO A 233 3.37 -8.43 -10.91
CA PRO A 233 2.73 -9.74 -10.99
C PRO A 233 3.70 -10.91 -10.82
N ARG A 234 4.95 -10.76 -11.29
CA ARG A 234 6.00 -11.76 -11.11
C ARG A 234 6.36 -11.95 -9.63
N THR A 235 6.70 -10.87 -8.95
CA THR A 235 7.06 -10.90 -7.52
C THR A 235 5.88 -11.39 -6.68
N TYR A 236 4.67 -10.90 -6.98
CA TYR A 236 3.45 -11.36 -6.32
C TYR A 236 3.22 -12.87 -6.48
N LEU A 237 3.40 -13.41 -7.69
CA LEU A 237 3.31 -14.85 -7.95
C LEU A 237 4.36 -15.65 -7.18
N GLU A 238 5.62 -15.26 -7.30
CA GLU A 238 6.75 -15.96 -6.68
C GLU A 238 6.60 -16.02 -5.15
N ASP A 239 6.17 -14.92 -4.53
CA ASP A 239 5.86 -14.90 -3.09
C ASP A 239 4.60 -15.69 -2.74
N CYS A 240 3.56 -15.68 -3.58
CA CYS A 240 2.38 -16.50 -3.35
C CYS A 240 2.73 -18.00 -3.35
N MET A 241 3.57 -18.45 -4.29
CA MET A 241 4.06 -19.82 -4.31
C MET A 241 4.89 -20.14 -3.07
N ARG A 242 5.84 -19.27 -2.73
CA ARG A 242 6.77 -19.44 -1.61
C ARG A 242 6.06 -19.50 -0.25
N MET A 243 5.04 -18.67 -0.04
CA MET A 243 4.29 -18.54 1.21
C MET A 243 2.99 -19.37 1.26
N ASN A 244 2.77 -20.24 0.25
CA ASN A 244 1.54 -21.02 0.07
C ASN A 244 0.24 -20.19 0.03
N LYS A 245 0.30 -19.01 -0.59
CA LYS A 245 -0.83 -18.10 -0.76
C LYS A 245 -1.54 -18.37 -2.10
N HIS A 246 -1.89 -19.64 -2.33
CA HIS A 246 -2.60 -20.04 -3.54
C HIS A 246 -3.97 -19.37 -3.68
N MET A 247 -4.79 -19.40 -2.63
CA MET A 247 -6.09 -18.72 -2.65
C MET A 247 -5.99 -17.21 -2.92
N PRO A 248 -5.11 -16.44 -2.24
CA PRO A 248 -4.85 -15.05 -2.61
C PRO A 248 -4.41 -14.83 -4.07
N TRP A 249 -3.55 -15.69 -4.62
CA TRP A 249 -3.18 -15.63 -6.04
C TRP A 249 -4.37 -15.83 -6.97
N ARG A 250 -5.27 -16.76 -6.63
CA ARG A 250 -6.50 -17.05 -7.38
C ARG A 250 -7.61 -16.02 -7.20
N THR A 251 -7.42 -15.06 -6.30
CA THR A 251 -8.41 -14.02 -6.03
C THR A 251 -8.13 -12.82 -6.94
N LEU A 252 -9.03 -12.56 -7.87
CA LEU A 252 -9.03 -11.30 -8.60
C LEU A 252 -9.20 -10.14 -7.62
N PHE A 253 -8.60 -9.00 -7.93
CA PHE A 253 -8.78 -7.83 -7.09
C PHE A 253 -10.28 -7.49 -7.01
N PRO A 254 -10.87 -7.35 -5.80
CA PRO A 254 -12.32 -7.41 -5.62
C PRO A 254 -13.02 -6.09 -6.02
N TRP A 255 -12.96 -5.74 -7.31
CA TRP A 255 -13.40 -4.46 -7.86
C TRP A 255 -14.83 -4.09 -7.49
N LYS A 256 -15.76 -5.04 -7.64
CA LYS A 256 -17.16 -4.83 -7.28
C LYS A 256 -17.31 -4.46 -5.81
N LEU A 257 -16.74 -5.27 -4.93
CA LEU A 257 -16.86 -5.04 -3.48
C LEU A 257 -16.20 -3.73 -3.06
N ILE A 258 -15.08 -3.36 -3.68
CA ILE A 258 -14.42 -2.07 -3.44
C ILE A 258 -15.29 -0.92 -3.93
N HIS A 259 -15.87 -1.03 -5.12
CA HIS A 259 -16.78 -0.03 -5.67
C HIS A 259 -17.98 0.19 -4.75
N ASP A 260 -18.62 -0.90 -4.31
CA ASP A 260 -19.77 -0.88 -3.39
C ASP A 260 -19.40 -0.32 -2.00
N SER A 261 -18.11 -0.28 -1.66
CA SER A 261 -17.58 0.25 -0.40
C SER A 261 -17.05 1.68 -0.53
N ILE A 262 -17.14 2.31 -1.70
CA ILE A 262 -16.78 3.71 -1.90
C ILE A 262 -18.05 4.50 -2.19
N ASP A 263 -18.40 5.41 -1.29
CA ASP A 263 -19.55 6.27 -1.43
C ASP A 263 -19.45 7.14 -2.69
N SER A 264 -20.49 7.16 -3.53
CA SER A 264 -20.47 7.81 -4.84
C SER A 264 -20.35 9.33 -4.78
N ASP A 265 -20.76 9.96 -3.66
CA ASP A 265 -20.76 11.42 -3.50
C ASP A 265 -19.50 11.94 -2.79
N THR A 266 -19.13 11.30 -1.69
CA THR A 266 -18.00 11.69 -0.83
C THR A 266 -16.68 11.04 -1.24
N LEU A 267 -16.74 9.97 -2.04
CA LEU A 267 -15.62 9.12 -2.44
C LEU A 267 -14.82 8.59 -1.23
N GLU A 268 -15.48 8.47 -0.08
CA GLU A 268 -14.92 7.85 1.11
C GLU A 268 -15.10 6.34 1.05
N TYR A 269 -14.00 5.62 1.29
CA TYR A 269 -14.05 4.19 1.47
C TYR A 269 -14.52 3.89 2.89
N ASP A 270 -15.63 3.20 3.03
CA ASP A 270 -16.08 2.69 4.32
C ASP A 270 -16.84 1.37 4.19
N ARG A 271 -16.95 0.66 5.31
CA ARG A 271 -17.61 -0.65 5.41
C ARG A 271 -18.60 -0.66 6.58
N PRO A 272 -19.67 -1.48 6.50
CA PRO A 272 -20.56 -1.69 7.63
C PRO A 272 -19.79 -2.15 8.88
N GLU A 273 -20.27 -1.76 10.06
CA GLU A 273 -19.59 -2.00 11.33
C GLU A 273 -19.41 -3.51 11.60
N GLU A 274 -20.32 -4.34 11.12
CA GLU A 274 -20.24 -5.80 11.18
C GLU A 274 -19.00 -6.31 10.43
N ALA A 275 -18.71 -5.77 9.25
CA ALA A 275 -17.54 -6.14 8.46
C ALA A 275 -16.24 -5.63 9.10
N LYS A 276 -16.25 -4.42 9.66
CA LYS A 276 -15.11 -3.87 10.40
C LYS A 276 -14.74 -4.73 11.61
N ASN A 277 -15.75 -5.17 12.36
CA ASN A 277 -15.60 -6.06 13.50
C ASN A 277 -15.14 -7.46 13.08
N ALA A 278 -15.72 -8.03 12.02
CA ALA A 278 -15.30 -9.33 11.48
C ALA A 278 -13.82 -9.30 11.06
N PHE A 279 -13.40 -8.24 10.35
CA PHE A 279 -12.00 -8.01 9.99
C PHE A 279 -11.10 -7.94 11.23
N ALA A 280 -11.46 -7.12 12.22
CA ALA A 280 -10.64 -6.93 13.41
C ALA A 280 -10.53 -8.22 14.24
N MET A 281 -11.62 -8.97 14.41
CA MET A 281 -11.63 -10.26 15.09
C MET A 281 -10.80 -11.31 14.34
N GLY A 282 -10.96 -11.41 13.01
CA GLY A 282 -10.28 -12.42 12.20
C GLY A 282 -8.77 -12.17 12.07
N THR A 283 -8.33 -10.92 12.12
CA THR A 283 -6.93 -10.54 11.85
C THR A 283 -6.16 -10.10 13.10
N SER A 284 -6.86 -9.69 14.15
CA SER A 284 -6.31 -8.97 15.31
C SER A 284 -5.66 -7.63 14.94
N ILE A 285 -6.16 -6.97 13.89
CA ILE A 285 -5.71 -5.65 13.41
C ILE A 285 -6.88 -4.68 13.55
N ASN A 286 -6.64 -3.50 14.12
CA ASN A 286 -7.69 -2.49 14.22
C ASN A 286 -8.13 -2.03 12.83
N TRP A 287 -9.43 -1.84 12.61
CA TRP A 287 -9.92 -1.32 11.32
C TRP A 287 -9.31 0.05 11.01
N ASN A 288 -9.41 0.98 11.97
CA ASN A 288 -8.82 2.30 11.84
C ASN A 288 -7.33 2.26 12.19
N TRP A 289 -6.49 2.59 11.21
CA TRP A 289 -5.03 2.63 11.37
C TRP A 289 -4.55 3.60 12.46
N ARG A 290 -5.39 4.55 12.88
CA ARG A 290 -5.09 5.50 13.95
C ARG A 290 -5.10 4.87 15.34
N ASP A 291 -5.78 3.74 15.52
CA ASP A 291 -5.92 3.05 16.80
C ASP A 291 -4.72 2.12 17.10
N ASP A 292 -3.81 1.97 16.13
CA ASP A 292 -2.63 1.11 16.29
C ASP A 292 -1.58 1.70 17.23
N LEU A 293 -0.91 0.79 17.93
CA LEU A 293 0.24 1.11 18.76
C LEU A 293 1.30 1.89 17.97
N ARG A 294 2.00 2.79 18.66
CA ARG A 294 3.11 3.57 18.12
C ARG A 294 4.42 2.77 17.99
N LEU A 295 4.38 1.48 18.30
CA LEU A 295 5.53 0.58 18.35
C LEU A 295 5.45 -0.49 17.25
N LYS A 296 6.60 -0.82 16.67
CA LYS A 296 6.82 -1.95 15.77
C LYS A 296 7.53 -3.06 16.54
N MET A 297 7.03 -4.28 16.42
CA MET A 297 7.70 -5.47 16.93
C MET A 297 8.71 -5.97 15.89
N LEU A 298 9.95 -6.13 16.33
CA LEU A 298 11.08 -6.65 15.56
C LEU A 298 11.65 -7.91 16.22
N THR A 299 12.36 -8.72 15.43
CA THR A 299 13.15 -9.85 15.93
C THR A 299 14.63 -9.51 15.75
N CYS A 300 15.42 -9.61 16.82
CA CYS A 300 16.85 -9.35 16.73
C CYS A 300 17.52 -10.39 15.82
N PRO A 301 18.26 -9.97 14.77
CA PRO A 301 18.84 -10.90 13.80
C PRO A 301 19.99 -11.75 14.34
N ARG A 302 20.53 -11.40 15.52
CA ARG A 302 21.63 -12.15 16.18
C ARG A 302 21.15 -13.16 17.21
N CYS A 303 20.19 -12.78 18.06
CA CYS A 303 19.78 -13.59 19.22
C CYS A 303 18.31 -14.02 19.19
N GLY A 304 17.52 -13.54 18.22
CA GLY A 304 16.11 -13.91 18.08
C GLY A 304 15.15 -13.26 19.10
N VAL A 305 15.63 -12.42 20.03
CA VAL A 305 14.73 -11.76 20.99
C VAL A 305 13.81 -10.76 20.29
N TYR A 306 12.55 -10.70 20.74
CA TYR A 306 11.60 -9.68 20.30
C TYR A 306 11.90 -8.33 20.95
N ILE A 307 11.80 -7.26 20.17
CA ILE A 307 12.06 -5.89 20.61
C ILE A 307 10.95 -4.99 20.06
N GLU A 308 10.40 -4.14 20.92
CA GLU A 308 9.47 -3.10 20.51
C GLU A 308 10.25 -1.81 20.24
N VAL A 309 10.05 -1.23 19.06
CA VAL A 309 10.71 0.01 18.65
C VAL A 309 9.69 1.05 18.20
N PRO A 310 9.88 2.33 18.49
CA PRO A 310 8.95 3.35 18.01
C PRO A 310 9.07 3.52 16.49
N TYR A 311 7.93 3.76 15.83
CA TYR A 311 7.92 4.11 14.41
C TYR A 311 8.66 5.41 14.14
N THR A 312 8.49 6.39 15.04
CA THR A 312 9.18 7.68 14.98
C THR A 312 9.73 8.10 16.35
N ARG A 313 10.82 8.88 16.37
CA ARG A 313 11.33 9.54 17.59
C ARG A 313 11.27 11.06 17.42
N PRO A 314 10.08 11.67 17.58
CA PRO A 314 9.90 13.11 17.38
C PRO A 314 10.72 13.95 18.37
N PRO A 315 11.15 15.16 17.97
CA PRO A 315 11.91 16.04 18.85
C PRO A 315 11.03 16.59 19.97
N HIS A 316 11.63 16.90 21.11
CA HIS A 316 10.93 17.52 22.25
C HIS A 316 10.50 18.98 21.99
N ARG A 317 11.06 19.63 20.98
CA ARG A 317 10.80 21.03 20.61
C ARG A 317 10.31 21.10 19.17
N SER A 318 9.39 22.02 18.90
CA SER A 318 8.82 22.28 17.57
C SER A 318 9.52 23.45 16.87
N SER A 319 10.84 23.63 17.03
CA SER A 319 11.58 24.64 16.26
C SER A 319 11.85 24.15 14.84
N THR A 320 12.11 25.09 13.92
CA THR A 320 12.45 24.77 12.53
C THR A 320 13.66 23.83 12.46
N GLU A 321 14.71 24.11 13.23
CA GLU A 321 15.94 23.30 13.27
C GLU A 321 15.68 21.89 13.82
N ALA A 322 14.81 21.78 14.83
CA ALA A 322 14.42 20.49 15.40
C ALA A 322 13.63 19.65 14.40
N MET A 323 12.75 20.30 13.62
CA MET A 323 11.99 19.62 12.57
C MET A 323 12.89 19.18 11.41
N GLU A 324 13.86 20.01 11.01
CA GLU A 324 14.84 19.64 10.00
C GLU A 324 15.67 18.42 10.43
N ALA A 325 16.14 18.39 11.68
CA ALA A 325 16.85 17.23 12.23
C ALA A 325 15.96 15.98 12.28
N PHE A 326 14.66 16.13 12.53
CA PHE A 326 13.71 15.02 12.59
C PHE A 326 13.41 14.38 11.22
N LEU A 327 13.68 15.06 10.10
CA LEU A 327 13.54 14.44 8.78
C LEU A 327 14.41 13.17 8.68
N ASP A 328 15.58 13.17 9.31
CA ASP A 328 16.50 12.03 9.47
C ASP A 328 16.33 11.30 10.82
N ASP A 329 15.08 11.10 11.24
CA ASP A 329 14.70 10.33 12.42
C ASP A 329 15.40 8.96 12.54
N THR A 330 15.63 8.54 13.79
CA THR A 330 16.21 7.25 14.18
C THR A 330 15.16 6.19 14.55
N GLY A 331 13.87 6.55 14.56
CA GLY A 331 12.75 5.60 14.64
C GLY A 331 12.69 4.65 13.43
N TYR A 332 11.87 3.60 13.52
CA TYR A 332 11.82 2.56 12.49
C TYR A 332 11.47 3.07 11.09
N ALA A 333 10.55 4.04 10.97
CA ALA A 333 10.21 4.66 9.68
C ALA A 333 11.24 5.72 9.21
N GLY A 334 12.28 5.96 10.00
CA GLY A 334 13.37 6.86 9.69
C GLY A 334 14.45 6.19 8.82
N ARG A 335 15.15 7.01 8.02
CA ARG A 335 16.27 6.56 7.19
C ARG A 335 17.48 6.16 8.05
N ALA A 336 17.67 6.85 9.18
CA ALA A 336 18.76 6.60 10.13
C ALA A 336 18.32 5.64 11.26
N PHE A 337 17.39 4.71 10.98
CA PHE A 337 16.88 3.78 11.99
C PHE A 337 18.02 3.05 12.70
N VAL A 338 18.02 3.18 14.03
CA VAL A 338 18.92 2.45 14.91
C VAL A 338 18.22 2.11 16.22
N GLU A 339 18.36 0.87 16.66
CA GLU A 339 17.95 0.40 17.98
C GLU A 339 19.00 -0.54 18.57
N GLN A 340 19.22 -0.48 19.88
CA GLN A 340 20.15 -1.40 20.54
C GLN A 340 19.40 -2.61 21.10
N CYS A 341 19.83 -3.82 20.72
CA CYS A 341 19.24 -5.04 21.26
C CYS A 341 19.52 -5.15 22.78
N PRO A 342 18.49 -5.27 23.64
CA PRO A 342 18.68 -5.35 25.08
C PRO A 342 19.38 -6.65 25.53
N CYS A 343 19.29 -7.72 24.72
CA CYS A 343 19.87 -9.03 25.04
C CYS A 343 21.34 -9.15 24.61
N CYS A 344 21.65 -8.84 23.34
CA CYS A 344 22.96 -9.10 22.75
C CYS A 344 23.74 -7.84 22.33
N GLN A 345 23.20 -6.64 22.61
CA GLN A 345 23.84 -5.35 22.35
C GLN A 345 24.14 -5.04 20.88
N LEU A 346 23.60 -5.81 19.94
CA LEU A 346 23.67 -5.51 18.52
C LEU A 346 22.93 -4.20 18.22
N HIS A 347 23.57 -3.29 17.48
CA HIS A 347 22.91 -2.14 16.86
C HIS A 347 22.12 -2.60 15.64
N ILE A 348 20.81 -2.62 15.77
CA ILE A 348 19.86 -3.03 14.74
C ILE A 348 19.56 -1.81 13.86
N THR A 349 19.87 -1.94 12.59
CA THR A 349 19.52 -1.02 11.50
C THR A 349 18.66 -1.74 10.45
N HIS A 350 18.09 -1.00 9.49
CA HIS A 350 17.38 -1.58 8.34
C HIS A 350 18.23 -2.62 7.60
N GLU A 351 19.51 -2.33 7.38
CA GLU A 351 20.44 -3.25 6.73
C GLU A 351 20.67 -4.52 7.57
N SER A 352 20.83 -4.39 8.89
CA SER A 352 20.99 -5.57 9.75
C SER A 352 19.75 -6.47 9.77
N LEU A 353 18.55 -5.89 9.66
CA LEU A 353 17.29 -6.63 9.58
C LEU A 353 17.19 -7.38 8.25
N ARG A 354 17.56 -6.73 7.13
CA ARG A 354 17.62 -7.38 5.80
C ARG A 354 18.61 -8.53 5.77
N VAL A 355 19.80 -8.34 6.36
CA VAL A 355 20.80 -9.41 6.49
C VAL A 355 20.27 -10.56 7.34
N GLY A 356 19.62 -10.27 8.48
CA GLY A 356 19.02 -11.29 9.32
C GLY A 356 17.92 -12.07 8.60
N LYS A 357 17.06 -11.37 7.86
CA LYS A 357 16.05 -11.98 7.00
C LYS A 357 16.69 -12.89 5.94
N PHE A 358 17.71 -12.43 5.24
CA PHE A 358 18.43 -13.24 4.25
C PHE A 358 19.04 -14.50 4.86
N ILE A 359 19.66 -14.41 6.05
CA ILE A 359 20.19 -15.58 6.76
C ILE A 359 19.05 -16.58 7.05
N SER A 360 17.91 -16.10 7.57
CA SER A 360 16.74 -16.94 7.81
C SER A 360 16.20 -17.58 6.52
N ASP A 361 16.20 -16.85 5.41
CA ASP A 361 15.72 -17.37 4.13
C ASP A 361 16.67 -18.44 3.56
N VAL A 362 17.98 -18.28 3.74
CA VAL A 362 19.00 -19.29 3.38
C VAL A 362 18.87 -20.54 4.25
N ASP A 363 18.64 -20.39 5.54
CA ASP A 363 18.38 -21.50 6.45
C ASP A 363 17.11 -22.26 6.05
N ASP A 364 16.04 -21.54 5.69
CA ASP A 364 14.78 -22.13 5.22
C ASP A 364 14.94 -22.83 3.86
N LEU A 365 15.76 -22.30 2.95
CA LEU A 365 16.15 -22.99 1.73
C LEU A 365 16.86 -24.31 2.05
N TRP A 366 17.84 -24.28 2.97
CA TRP A 366 18.64 -25.46 3.27
C TRP A 366 17.82 -26.55 3.98
N LEU A 367 17.09 -26.16 5.02
CA LEU A 367 16.39 -27.06 5.94
C LEU A 367 15.00 -27.44 5.45
N LYS A 368 14.22 -26.46 4.97
CA LYS A 368 12.81 -26.65 4.58
C LYS A 368 12.61 -26.78 3.07
N LYS A 369 13.65 -26.55 2.27
CA LYS A 369 13.58 -26.49 0.80
C LYS A 369 12.63 -25.41 0.31
N THR A 370 12.44 -24.34 1.08
CA THR A 370 11.65 -23.18 0.65
C THR A 370 12.43 -22.42 -0.41
N PRO A 371 11.82 -22.04 -1.56
CA PRO A 371 12.49 -21.18 -2.54
C PRO A 371 12.92 -19.85 -1.91
N LEU A 372 14.07 -19.33 -2.31
CA LEU A 372 14.51 -18.00 -1.87
C LEU A 372 13.57 -16.92 -2.40
N GLU A 373 13.50 -15.81 -1.68
CA GLU A 373 12.84 -14.61 -2.19
C GLU A 373 13.52 -14.13 -3.48
N PRO A 374 12.74 -13.71 -4.49
CA PRO A 374 13.31 -13.16 -5.70
C PRO A 374 14.09 -11.89 -5.37
N SER A 375 15.38 -11.87 -5.74
CA SER A 375 16.20 -10.68 -5.57
C SER A 375 15.67 -9.57 -6.48
N SER A 376 15.30 -8.42 -5.90
CA SER A 376 14.93 -7.21 -6.64
C SER A 376 16.05 -6.65 -7.54
N THR A 377 17.25 -7.23 -7.47
CA THR A 377 18.34 -6.98 -8.42
C THR A 377 18.12 -7.75 -9.71
N THR A 378 17.21 -7.26 -10.54
CA THR A 378 17.32 -7.41 -11.99
C THR A 378 17.82 -6.07 -12.56
N THR A 379 19.11 -5.78 -12.34
CA THR A 379 19.85 -4.94 -13.28
C THR A 379 20.04 -5.79 -14.53
N VAL A 380 19.12 -5.67 -15.48
CA VAL A 380 19.39 -6.09 -16.86
C VAL A 380 20.10 -4.91 -17.52
N SER A 381 21.38 -5.18 -17.77
CA SER A 381 22.32 -4.50 -18.66
C SER A 381 21.75 -4.09 -20.01
#